data_AF-A0A958XUW6-F1
#
_entry.id   AF-A0A958XUW6-F1
#
_cell.length_a   1.000
_cell.length_b   1.000
_cell.length_c   1.000
_cell.angle_alpha   90.00
_cell.angle_beta   90.00
_cell.angle_gamma   90.00
#
_symmetry.space_group_name_H-M   'P 1'
#
loop_
_entity.id
_entity.type
_entity.pdbx_description
1 polymer ?
#
loop_
_entity_poly.entity_id
_entity_poly.type
_entity_poly.pdbx_seq_one_letter_code
_entity_poly.pdbx_strand_id
1 'polypeptide(L)'
;NRHCFWPETGRTLNRNIDRLDIELMKDMNMNAVRCSHYPPDRSFLELCDSLGLYVLDELAGWQNAYDTEAGEKLVREMVIRDVNHPSVIFWSNGNEGGTNKELDDDFLLYDPSTRPVIHAHHRPGNDYNGIETNHYEKYYSTKSILEDSLIYIPTEFLHAQDDGGAAAGLYDFWEMMWSAPRSGGGFIWALLDEGVVRTDLGGYIDVNRVNAPDGVLGPHREREGSFYALKEIFSPIVIRNKTLPEPFMGQLELENRYHFTNLQQCRFSGALVDFKGPGERMPGHEVKKEFSLRGPDIAPGERGMLNLPLPQDWKQYDGLQLTAIDPFGKEIMRWSWKTGRQEELLKDLTEKPAAGDAVVFGETDSTFILSVSDIRAHFDKTSGWLDKVEYAQGLNPPFGNGPVLAPEQPAPTPAVRHYRENDGYALEFRYETAALKSVKWKMHANGWLQLDYEYTLEGDQPFTGVSFDFPESDIIGVKWLGNGPYRVWKNRNRGGVFDVWESMYNNTHTGSAPWAYPEFKGYFSDIAWMEFNTVDGKFLVASGQEGLFVRLFDFYGLSGPTPHPALPPGDISFLDAIPPIGTKLATGLDTKTEGLGPESELNHPAGPLRRTLYFYFGLPGAD
;
A
#
# COMPACT_ATOMS: atom_id res chain seq x y z
N ASN A 1 -11.17 -15.80 -1.95
CA ASN A 1 -12.38 -16.19 -2.70
C ASN A 1 -12.16 -15.93 -4.18
N ARG A 2 -12.51 -16.89 -5.05
CA ARG A 2 -12.38 -16.75 -6.51
C ARG A 2 -13.71 -17.13 -7.19
N HIS A 3 -14.30 -16.17 -7.89
CA HIS A 3 -15.33 -16.44 -8.89
C HIS A 3 -14.71 -16.78 -10.26
N CYS A 4 -15.39 -17.61 -11.04
CA CYS A 4 -14.97 -17.95 -12.39
C CYS A 4 -15.46 -16.86 -13.36
N PHE A 5 -14.63 -15.86 -13.65
CA PHE A 5 -15.06 -14.69 -14.40
C PHE A 5 -13.98 -14.07 -15.30
N TRP A 6 -14.38 -13.71 -16.53
CA TRP A 6 -13.57 -12.97 -17.50
C TRP A 6 -14.43 -11.92 -18.24
N PRO A 7 -13.93 -10.70 -18.48
CA PRO A 7 -14.80 -9.58 -18.87
C PRO A 7 -15.60 -9.78 -20.16
N GLU A 8 -14.99 -10.38 -21.19
CA GLU A 8 -15.62 -10.59 -22.49
C GLU A 8 -16.52 -11.83 -22.56
N THR A 9 -16.31 -12.82 -21.69
CA THR A 9 -16.95 -14.14 -21.79
C THR A 9 -17.79 -14.50 -20.57
N GLY A 10 -17.85 -13.61 -19.58
CA GLY A 10 -18.50 -13.84 -18.30
C GLY A 10 -17.91 -15.06 -17.62
N ARG A 11 -18.74 -16.06 -17.33
CA ARG A 11 -18.33 -17.28 -16.62
C ARG A 11 -17.74 -18.38 -17.50
N THR A 12 -17.47 -18.08 -18.77
CA THR A 12 -16.85 -19.05 -19.70
C THR A 12 -15.34 -18.84 -19.73
N LEU A 13 -14.62 -19.55 -18.87
CA LEU A 13 -13.18 -19.48 -18.76
C LEU A 13 -12.46 -20.47 -19.69
N ASN A 14 -11.15 -20.30 -19.82
CA ASN A 14 -10.27 -21.28 -20.44
C ASN A 14 -9.09 -21.58 -19.51
N ARG A 15 -8.39 -22.68 -19.79
CA ARG A 15 -7.26 -23.15 -18.97
C ARG A 15 -6.14 -22.12 -18.78
N ASN A 16 -5.94 -21.20 -19.73
CA ASN A 16 -4.92 -20.17 -19.59
C ASN A 16 -5.32 -19.12 -18.54
N ILE A 17 -6.60 -18.77 -18.46
CA ILE A 17 -7.13 -17.87 -17.42
C ILE A 17 -7.05 -18.54 -16.05
N ASP A 18 -7.44 -19.81 -15.95
CA ASP A 18 -7.28 -20.60 -14.72
C ASP A 18 -5.83 -20.61 -14.22
N ARG A 19 -4.89 -20.85 -15.14
CA ARG A 19 -3.47 -20.85 -14.84
C ARG A 19 -2.99 -19.47 -14.40
N LEU A 20 -3.42 -18.40 -15.08
CA LEU A 20 -3.06 -17.03 -14.73
C LEU A 20 -3.52 -16.70 -13.30
N ASP A 21 -4.76 -17.04 -12.95
CA ASP A 21 -5.29 -16.79 -11.60
C ASP A 21 -4.47 -17.52 -10.52
N ILE A 22 -4.06 -18.79 -10.77
CA ILE A 22 -3.21 -19.55 -9.84
C ILE A 22 -1.81 -18.93 -9.74
N GLU A 23 -1.20 -18.57 -10.87
CA GLU A 23 0.13 -17.95 -10.88
C GLU A 23 0.14 -16.61 -10.13
N LEU A 24 -0.93 -15.81 -10.25
CA LEU A 24 -1.08 -14.54 -9.52
C LEU A 24 -1.32 -14.77 -8.01
N MET A 25 -2.14 -15.73 -7.61
CA MET A 25 -2.30 -16.09 -6.20
C MET A 25 -0.96 -16.51 -5.59
N LYS A 26 -0.17 -17.33 -6.29
CA LYS A 26 1.17 -17.73 -5.83
C LYS A 26 2.16 -16.56 -5.82
N ASP A 27 2.05 -15.62 -6.75
CA ASP A 27 2.88 -14.41 -6.78
C ASP A 27 2.59 -13.51 -5.55
N MET A 28 1.34 -13.49 -5.06
CA MET A 28 0.95 -12.87 -3.79
C MET A 28 1.29 -13.72 -2.55
N ASN A 29 2.05 -14.81 -2.70
CA ASN A 29 2.35 -15.77 -1.64
C ASN A 29 1.11 -16.45 -1.00
N MET A 30 -0.05 -16.44 -1.67
CA MET A 30 -1.22 -17.20 -1.24
C MET A 30 -1.03 -18.69 -1.47
N ASN A 31 -1.62 -19.51 -0.59
CA ASN A 31 -1.51 -20.96 -0.62
C ASN A 31 -2.85 -21.71 -0.70
N ALA A 32 -3.98 -21.00 -0.64
CA ALA A 32 -5.31 -21.59 -0.66
C ALA A 32 -6.31 -20.76 -1.48
N VAL A 33 -7.32 -21.42 -2.02
CA VAL A 33 -8.45 -20.81 -2.73
C VAL A 33 -9.77 -21.44 -2.30
N ARG A 34 -10.77 -20.61 -2.12
CA ARG A 34 -12.18 -21.00 -1.96
C ARG A 34 -12.91 -20.77 -3.27
N CYS A 35 -13.56 -21.81 -3.77
CA CYS A 35 -14.36 -21.80 -5.00
C CYS A 35 -15.75 -21.20 -4.75
N SER A 36 -15.80 -19.89 -4.51
CA SER A 36 -17.04 -19.17 -4.21
C SER A 36 -17.95 -19.11 -5.45
N HIS A 37 -19.23 -19.49 -5.43
CA HIS A 37 -19.91 -20.37 -4.46
C HIS A 37 -20.49 -21.56 -5.21
N TYR A 38 -19.62 -22.27 -5.92
CA TYR A 38 -19.97 -23.37 -6.80
C TYR A 38 -18.71 -24.15 -7.22
N PRO A 39 -18.86 -25.43 -7.65
CA PRO A 39 -17.72 -26.24 -8.05
C PRO A 39 -16.96 -25.57 -9.21
N PRO A 40 -15.62 -25.51 -9.17
CA PRO A 40 -14.84 -24.85 -10.21
C PRO A 40 -14.77 -25.69 -11.49
N ASP A 41 -14.15 -25.12 -12.52
CA ASP A 41 -13.78 -25.85 -13.74
C ASP A 41 -12.81 -27.00 -13.44
N ARG A 42 -12.95 -28.15 -14.14
CA ARG A 42 -12.02 -29.29 -13.99
C ARG A 42 -10.57 -28.88 -14.27
N SER A 43 -10.34 -28.01 -15.27
CA SER A 43 -9.00 -27.52 -15.60
C SER A 43 -8.34 -26.78 -14.45
N PHE A 44 -9.13 -26.07 -13.64
CA PHE A 44 -8.63 -25.35 -12.49
C PHE A 44 -8.13 -26.30 -11.40
N LEU A 45 -8.91 -27.35 -11.05
CA LEU A 45 -8.49 -28.36 -10.07
C LEU A 45 -7.23 -29.12 -10.52
N GLU A 46 -7.15 -29.53 -11.78
CA GLU A 46 -5.94 -30.16 -12.34
C GLU A 46 -4.71 -29.25 -12.22
N LEU A 47 -4.89 -27.94 -12.40
CA LEU A 47 -3.82 -26.96 -12.25
C LEU A 47 -3.44 -26.76 -10.78
N CYS A 48 -4.41 -26.68 -9.86
CA CYS A 48 -4.17 -26.60 -8.42
C CYS A 48 -3.36 -27.79 -7.90
N ASP A 49 -3.65 -29.01 -8.37
CA ASP A 49 -2.86 -30.20 -8.08
C ASP A 49 -1.40 -30.05 -8.55
N SER A 50 -1.23 -29.57 -9.79
CA SER A 50 0.10 -29.52 -10.44
C SER A 50 0.99 -28.37 -9.95
N LEU A 51 0.40 -27.23 -9.62
CA LEU A 51 1.09 -26.00 -9.23
C LEU A 51 1.13 -25.81 -7.70
N GLY A 52 0.35 -26.60 -6.96
CA GLY A 52 0.24 -26.56 -5.51
C GLY A 52 -0.56 -25.36 -5.02
N LEU A 53 -1.85 -25.58 -4.80
CA LEU A 53 -2.76 -24.63 -4.14
C LEU A 53 -3.83 -25.45 -3.40
N TYR A 54 -4.05 -25.18 -2.11
CA TYR A 54 -5.12 -25.84 -1.36
C TYR A 54 -6.49 -25.34 -1.82
N VAL A 55 -7.44 -26.24 -1.97
CA VAL A 55 -8.78 -25.95 -2.47
C VAL A 55 -9.82 -26.30 -1.41
N LEU A 56 -10.66 -25.32 -1.12
CA LEU A 56 -11.96 -25.49 -0.49
C LEU A 56 -12.99 -25.52 -1.63
N ASP A 57 -13.56 -26.69 -1.88
CA ASP A 57 -14.52 -26.93 -2.96
C ASP A 57 -15.94 -26.85 -2.41
N GLU A 58 -16.81 -26.08 -3.06
CA GLU A 58 -18.07 -25.62 -2.49
C GLU A 58 -19.27 -26.06 -3.31
N LEU A 59 -20.22 -26.73 -2.65
CA LEU A 59 -21.52 -27.03 -3.22
C LEU A 59 -22.23 -25.71 -3.54
N ALA A 60 -22.84 -25.65 -4.73
CA ALA A 60 -23.64 -24.50 -5.09
C ALA A 60 -24.76 -24.24 -4.07
N GLY A 61 -25.01 -22.97 -3.78
CA GLY A 61 -25.99 -22.52 -2.80
C GLY A 61 -25.49 -21.27 -2.10
N TRP A 62 -26.28 -20.21 -2.08
CA TRP A 62 -25.95 -18.96 -1.40
C TRP A 62 -27.08 -18.60 -0.44
N GLN A 63 -27.81 -17.49 -0.59
CA GLN A 63 -28.85 -17.14 0.40
C GLN A 63 -30.00 -18.14 0.60
N ASN A 64 -30.11 -19.17 -0.25
CA ASN A 64 -31.05 -20.27 -0.09
C ASN A 64 -30.37 -21.58 -0.45
N ALA A 65 -30.61 -22.60 0.36
CA ALA A 65 -30.17 -23.95 0.09
C ALA A 65 -31.02 -24.63 -1.01
N TYR A 66 -30.42 -25.60 -1.70
CA TYR A 66 -31.20 -26.53 -2.50
C TYR A 66 -32.06 -27.43 -1.59
N ASP A 67 -33.21 -27.85 -2.09
CA ASP A 67 -33.97 -28.92 -1.43
C ASP A 67 -33.15 -30.21 -1.36
N THR A 68 -33.49 -31.10 -0.43
CA THR A 68 -32.69 -32.30 -0.16
C THR A 68 -32.64 -33.22 -1.38
N GLU A 69 -33.74 -33.35 -2.13
CA GLU A 69 -33.78 -34.22 -3.33
C GLU A 69 -32.84 -33.74 -4.45
N ALA A 70 -32.74 -32.43 -4.69
CA ALA A 70 -31.77 -31.88 -5.63
C ALA A 70 -30.36 -31.88 -5.04
N GLY A 71 -30.23 -31.52 -3.76
CA GLY A 71 -28.99 -31.45 -3.01
C GLY A 71 -28.22 -32.77 -3.01
N GLU A 72 -28.86 -33.89 -2.69
CA GLU A 72 -28.26 -35.23 -2.70
C GLU A 72 -27.60 -35.55 -4.05
N LYS A 73 -28.29 -35.20 -5.15
CA LYS A 73 -27.79 -35.41 -6.52
C LYS A 73 -26.60 -34.50 -6.80
N LEU A 74 -26.65 -33.23 -6.40
CA LEU A 74 -25.59 -32.26 -6.62
C LEU A 74 -24.32 -32.60 -5.81
N VAL A 75 -24.45 -32.97 -4.54
CA VAL A 75 -23.34 -33.43 -3.69
C VAL A 75 -22.70 -34.66 -4.30
N ARG A 76 -23.51 -35.66 -4.69
CA ARG A 76 -23.01 -36.86 -5.37
C ARG A 76 -22.19 -36.53 -6.61
N GLU A 77 -22.71 -35.70 -7.51
CA GLU A 77 -22.02 -35.37 -8.77
C GLU A 77 -20.74 -34.57 -8.53
N MET A 78 -20.75 -33.59 -7.62
CA MET A 78 -19.55 -32.82 -7.26
C MET A 78 -18.48 -33.72 -6.64
N VAL A 79 -18.81 -34.44 -5.57
CA VAL A 79 -17.82 -35.23 -4.83
C VAL A 79 -17.25 -36.34 -5.70
N ILE A 80 -18.07 -37.11 -6.43
CA ILE A 80 -17.57 -38.17 -7.33
C ILE A 80 -16.65 -37.60 -8.42
N ARG A 81 -16.95 -36.39 -8.93
CA ARG A 81 -16.13 -35.73 -9.95
C ARG A 81 -14.76 -35.33 -9.39
N ASP A 82 -14.72 -34.80 -8.18
CA ASP A 82 -13.56 -34.03 -7.68
C ASP A 82 -12.74 -34.72 -6.58
N VAL A 83 -13.24 -35.80 -5.98
CA VAL A 83 -12.62 -36.50 -4.84
C VAL A 83 -11.17 -36.96 -5.02
N ASN A 84 -10.75 -37.17 -6.27
CA ASN A 84 -9.39 -37.64 -6.61
C ASN A 84 -8.37 -36.50 -6.70
N HIS A 85 -8.78 -35.24 -6.56
CA HIS A 85 -7.88 -34.09 -6.55
C HIS A 85 -7.21 -33.96 -5.16
N PRO A 86 -5.88 -34.15 -5.02
CA PRO A 86 -5.18 -33.92 -3.76
C PRO A 86 -5.20 -32.45 -3.32
N SER A 87 -5.44 -31.50 -4.23
CA SER A 87 -5.58 -30.08 -3.87
C SER A 87 -6.81 -29.82 -3.01
N VAL A 88 -7.90 -30.58 -3.20
CA VAL A 88 -9.13 -30.42 -2.41
C VAL A 88 -8.87 -30.94 -1.00
N ILE A 89 -9.00 -30.05 -0.01
CA ILE A 89 -8.77 -30.37 1.41
C ILE A 89 -10.01 -30.15 2.28
N PHE A 90 -10.99 -29.38 1.79
CA PHE A 90 -12.28 -29.14 2.44
C PHE A 90 -13.41 -29.22 1.43
N TRP A 91 -14.56 -29.73 1.89
CA TRP A 91 -15.84 -29.53 1.23
C TRP A 91 -16.62 -28.45 1.96
N SER A 92 -17.34 -27.59 1.24
CA SER A 92 -18.24 -26.60 1.82
C SER A 92 -19.68 -26.86 1.38
N ASN A 93 -20.60 -26.93 2.34
CA ASN A 93 -22.02 -27.16 2.11
C ASN A 93 -22.74 -25.80 1.98
N GLY A 94 -22.60 -25.17 0.81
CA GLY A 94 -23.21 -23.87 0.50
C GLY A 94 -22.62 -22.69 1.28
N ASN A 95 -23.24 -21.52 1.12
CA ASN A 95 -22.78 -20.24 1.68
C ASN A 95 -23.95 -19.40 2.24
N GLU A 96 -23.79 -18.67 3.35
CA GLU A 96 -24.73 -17.62 3.84
C GLU A 96 -26.24 -17.97 3.82
N GLY A 97 -26.59 -19.18 4.27
CA GLY A 97 -27.97 -19.70 4.22
C GLY A 97 -28.19 -20.81 3.18
N GLY A 98 -27.14 -21.11 2.41
CA GLY A 98 -27.12 -22.12 1.34
C GLY A 98 -26.89 -23.52 1.84
N THR A 99 -26.56 -23.64 3.12
CA THR A 99 -26.29 -24.91 3.80
C THR A 99 -27.58 -25.68 4.01
N ASN A 100 -27.66 -26.87 3.41
CA ASN A 100 -28.64 -27.88 3.77
C ASN A 100 -27.96 -28.96 4.61
N LYS A 101 -28.17 -28.91 5.93
CA LYS A 101 -27.55 -29.84 6.89
C LYS A 101 -27.99 -31.28 6.75
N GLU A 102 -29.10 -31.55 6.04
CA GLU A 102 -29.52 -32.92 5.74
C GLU A 102 -28.55 -33.61 4.77
N LEU A 103 -27.72 -32.84 4.05
CA LEU A 103 -26.75 -33.34 3.07
C LEU A 103 -25.38 -33.64 3.66
N ASP A 104 -25.11 -33.32 4.94
CA ASP A 104 -23.75 -33.39 5.49
C ASP A 104 -23.15 -34.81 5.41
N ASP A 105 -23.96 -35.83 5.67
CA ASP A 105 -23.55 -37.24 5.60
C ASP A 105 -23.28 -37.70 4.15
N ASP A 106 -23.88 -37.06 3.14
CA ASP A 106 -23.71 -37.42 1.73
C ASP A 106 -22.28 -37.12 1.24
N PHE A 107 -21.67 -36.06 1.73
CA PHE A 107 -20.26 -35.75 1.39
C PHE A 107 -19.35 -36.91 1.81
N LEU A 108 -19.56 -37.44 3.01
CA LEU A 108 -18.78 -38.55 3.57
C LEU A 108 -19.13 -39.90 2.91
N LEU A 109 -20.36 -40.04 2.38
CA LEU A 109 -20.75 -41.22 1.61
C LEU A 109 -19.91 -41.37 0.33
N TYR A 110 -19.54 -40.26 -0.30
CA TYR A 110 -18.83 -40.25 -1.60
C TYR A 110 -17.33 -39.91 -1.50
N ASP A 111 -16.85 -39.35 -0.39
CA ASP A 111 -15.42 -39.10 -0.15
C ASP A 111 -14.77 -40.14 0.79
N PRO A 112 -14.07 -41.18 0.27
CA PRO A 112 -13.41 -42.18 1.09
C PRO A 112 -12.21 -41.63 1.89
N SER A 113 -11.72 -40.43 1.57
CA SER A 113 -10.66 -39.75 2.32
C SER A 113 -11.20 -39.05 3.57
N THR A 114 -12.52 -38.97 3.73
CA THR A 114 -13.20 -38.34 4.88
C THR A 114 -12.72 -36.91 5.12
N ARG A 115 -12.56 -36.13 4.04
CA ARG A 115 -12.16 -34.71 4.16
C ARG A 115 -13.22 -33.94 4.96
N PRO A 116 -12.83 -32.96 5.78
CA PRO A 116 -13.79 -32.21 6.59
C PRO A 116 -14.77 -31.44 5.69
N VAL A 117 -16.05 -31.53 6.06
CA VAL A 117 -17.11 -30.64 5.54
C VAL A 117 -17.21 -29.44 6.48
N ILE A 118 -17.37 -28.24 5.91
CA ILE A 118 -17.60 -27.00 6.65
C ILE A 118 -18.94 -26.37 6.22
N HIS A 119 -19.51 -25.54 7.08
CA HIS A 119 -20.64 -24.67 6.73
C HIS A 119 -20.11 -23.24 6.70
N ALA A 120 -20.17 -22.56 5.56
CA ALA A 120 -19.65 -21.20 5.41
C ALA A 120 -20.72 -20.17 5.81
N HIS A 121 -20.71 -19.70 7.07
CA HIS A 121 -21.41 -18.51 7.59
C HIS A 121 -21.26 -18.42 9.12
N HIS A 122 -21.86 -17.40 9.75
CA HIS A 122 -21.81 -17.16 11.19
C HIS A 122 -22.48 -18.23 12.07
N ARG A 123 -21.91 -18.40 13.26
CA ARG A 123 -22.54 -18.98 14.46
C ARG A 123 -23.72 -18.16 15.00
N PRO A 124 -24.62 -18.78 15.80
CA PRO A 124 -24.65 -20.22 16.12
C PRO A 124 -25.22 -21.04 14.95
N GLY A 125 -24.76 -22.29 14.82
CA GLY A 125 -25.38 -23.28 13.94
C GLY A 125 -24.67 -23.52 12.62
N ASN A 126 -23.57 -22.83 12.29
CA ASN A 126 -22.69 -23.19 11.18
C ASN A 126 -21.31 -23.65 11.67
N ASP A 127 -21.14 -23.76 12.99
CA ASP A 127 -20.02 -24.45 13.58
C ASP A 127 -20.17 -25.95 13.38
N TYR A 128 -19.31 -26.49 12.51
CA TYR A 128 -19.42 -27.86 12.06
C TYR A 128 -18.05 -28.51 11.98
N ASN A 129 -17.98 -29.81 12.32
CA ASN A 129 -16.72 -30.57 12.38
C ASN A 129 -15.59 -29.89 13.18
N GLY A 130 -15.95 -29.11 14.21
CA GLY A 130 -15.01 -28.40 15.08
C GLY A 130 -14.38 -27.15 14.44
N ILE A 131 -14.96 -26.63 13.35
CA ILE A 131 -14.50 -25.46 12.61
C ILE A 131 -15.57 -24.35 12.68
N GLU A 132 -15.12 -23.15 13.02
CA GLU A 132 -15.82 -21.86 12.91
C GLU A 132 -15.48 -21.19 11.58
N THR A 133 -16.45 -20.55 10.94
CA THR A 133 -16.24 -19.87 9.65
C THR A 133 -16.84 -18.45 9.59
N ASN A 134 -17.20 -17.84 10.74
CA ASN A 134 -17.81 -16.50 10.80
C ASN A 134 -17.21 -15.51 9.78
N HIS A 135 -18.09 -14.84 9.02
CA HIS A 135 -17.68 -13.88 8.00
C HIS A 135 -17.42 -12.50 8.61
N TYR A 136 -16.46 -11.76 8.06
CA TYR A 136 -16.29 -10.32 8.28
C TYR A 136 -16.19 -9.88 9.75
N GLU A 137 -15.68 -10.76 10.62
CA GLU A 137 -15.42 -10.42 12.02
C GLU A 137 -14.38 -9.30 12.14
N LYS A 138 -14.62 -8.37 13.06
CA LYS A 138 -13.64 -7.33 13.41
C LYS A 138 -12.46 -7.93 14.17
N TYR A 139 -11.35 -7.20 14.26
CA TYR A 139 -10.09 -7.67 14.85
C TYR A 139 -10.27 -8.22 16.27
N TYR A 140 -10.91 -7.45 17.16
CA TYR A 140 -11.11 -7.87 18.55
C TYR A 140 -12.12 -9.02 18.72
N SER A 141 -13.08 -9.15 17.80
CA SER A 141 -13.99 -10.30 17.75
C SER A 141 -13.25 -11.56 17.29
N THR A 142 -12.49 -11.45 16.21
CA THR A 142 -11.59 -12.50 15.68
C THR A 142 -10.63 -12.98 16.77
N LYS A 143 -10.05 -12.07 17.56
CA LYS A 143 -9.22 -12.43 18.71
C LYS A 143 -9.96 -13.29 19.72
N SER A 144 -11.17 -12.88 20.09
CA SER A 144 -12.00 -13.59 21.07
C SER A 144 -12.38 -14.99 20.57
N ILE A 145 -12.69 -15.13 19.28
CA ILE A 145 -12.99 -16.42 18.63
C ILE A 145 -11.76 -17.34 18.65
N LEU A 146 -10.57 -16.82 18.34
CA LEU A 146 -9.32 -17.59 18.36
C LEU A 146 -8.94 -18.10 19.76
N GLU A 147 -9.40 -17.43 20.81
CA GLU A 147 -9.21 -17.83 22.22
C GLU A 147 -10.26 -18.86 22.68
N ASP A 148 -11.39 -19.00 21.98
CA ASP A 148 -12.41 -20.04 22.20
C ASP A 148 -11.93 -21.43 21.74
N SER A 149 -12.80 -22.43 21.72
CA SER A 149 -12.48 -23.85 21.68
C SER A 149 -12.25 -24.45 20.29
N LEU A 150 -12.79 -23.85 19.23
CA LEU A 150 -12.82 -24.43 17.88
C LEU A 150 -11.74 -23.84 16.96
N ILE A 151 -11.40 -24.56 15.88
CA ILE A 151 -10.53 -24.03 14.84
C ILE A 151 -11.28 -22.90 14.13
N TYR A 152 -10.63 -21.79 13.85
CA TYR A 152 -11.25 -20.68 13.13
C TYR A 152 -10.62 -20.46 11.75
N ILE A 153 -11.47 -20.49 10.73
CA ILE A 153 -11.13 -20.29 9.32
C ILE A 153 -12.24 -19.42 8.71
N PRO A 154 -12.18 -18.07 8.81
CA PRO A 154 -13.14 -17.23 8.12
C PRO A 154 -13.10 -17.50 6.62
N THR A 155 -14.23 -17.96 6.08
CA THR A 155 -14.40 -18.21 4.64
C THR A 155 -14.53 -16.91 3.84
N GLU A 156 -14.80 -15.79 4.52
CA GLU A 156 -14.76 -14.43 3.99
C GLU A 156 -14.32 -13.44 5.09
N PHE A 157 -13.26 -12.67 4.84
CA PHE A 157 -12.87 -11.53 5.69
C PHE A 157 -12.18 -10.45 4.87
N LEU A 158 -12.10 -9.23 5.44
CA LEU A 158 -11.48 -8.05 4.82
C LEU A 158 -11.92 -7.84 3.35
N HIS A 159 -13.16 -7.39 3.17
CA HIS A 159 -13.77 -7.17 1.86
C HIS A 159 -13.02 -6.11 1.03
N ALA A 160 -12.51 -6.44 -0.15
CA ALA A 160 -11.59 -5.66 -0.97
C ALA A 160 -12.30 -4.68 -1.90
N GLN A 161 -13.51 -4.25 -1.57
CA GLN A 161 -14.25 -3.40 -2.46
C GLN A 161 -13.66 -2.00 -2.57
N ASP A 162 -13.53 -1.51 -3.80
CA ASP A 162 -12.76 -0.29 -4.15
C ASP A 162 -11.28 -0.38 -3.63
N ASP A 163 -10.84 -1.59 -3.30
CA ASP A 163 -9.64 -2.02 -2.55
C ASP A 163 -9.41 -1.35 -1.19
N GLY A 164 -10.51 -1.00 -0.51
CA GLY A 164 -10.49 -0.69 0.92
C GLY A 164 -11.02 -1.87 1.75
N GLY A 165 -10.07 -2.56 2.37
CA GLY A 165 -10.15 -3.92 2.92
C GLY A 165 -8.99 -4.74 2.34
N ALA A 166 -9.16 -6.05 2.09
CA ALA A 166 -8.11 -7.00 1.67
C ALA A 166 -6.81 -6.93 2.47
N ALA A 167 -5.91 -6.02 2.08
CA ALA A 167 -4.63 -5.77 2.74
C ALA A 167 -4.68 -4.65 3.80
N ALA A 168 -5.71 -3.81 3.80
CA ALA A 168 -5.93 -2.78 4.81
C ALA A 168 -6.34 -3.41 6.15
N GLY A 169 -5.48 -3.31 7.15
CA GLY A 169 -5.60 -3.99 8.45
C GLY A 169 -5.11 -5.43 8.46
N LEU A 170 -4.81 -6.02 7.29
CA LEU A 170 -4.45 -7.44 7.19
C LEU A 170 -3.22 -7.82 8.01
N TYR A 171 -2.22 -6.94 8.11
CA TYR A 171 -1.02 -7.26 8.88
C TYR A 171 -1.34 -7.60 10.33
N ASP A 172 -2.22 -6.82 10.98
CA ASP A 172 -2.64 -7.08 12.36
C ASP A 172 -3.38 -8.41 12.47
N PHE A 173 -4.35 -8.65 11.58
CA PHE A 173 -5.07 -9.92 11.52
C PHE A 173 -4.13 -11.10 11.30
N TRP A 174 -3.17 -10.97 10.38
CA TRP A 174 -2.25 -12.03 10.00
C TRP A 174 -1.28 -12.37 11.12
N GLU A 175 -0.66 -11.38 11.78
CA GLU A 175 0.25 -11.65 12.90
C GLU A 175 -0.49 -12.24 14.12
N MET A 176 -1.73 -11.80 14.36
CA MET A 176 -2.60 -12.39 15.39
C MET A 176 -2.96 -13.83 15.06
N MET A 177 -3.41 -14.09 13.82
CA MET A 177 -3.76 -15.43 13.33
C MET A 177 -2.54 -16.35 13.35
N TRP A 178 -1.37 -15.89 12.91
CA TRP A 178 -0.12 -16.67 12.90
C TRP A 178 0.30 -17.12 14.30
N SER A 179 0.01 -16.30 15.32
CA SER A 179 0.38 -16.58 16.71
C SER A 179 -0.68 -17.39 17.48
N ALA A 180 -1.86 -17.60 16.90
CA ALA A 180 -2.97 -18.26 17.55
C ALA A 180 -3.02 -19.77 17.22
N PRO A 181 -2.92 -20.68 18.22
CA PRO A 181 -2.89 -22.12 17.99
C PRO A 181 -4.08 -22.72 17.25
N ARG A 182 -5.23 -22.03 17.26
CA ARG A 182 -6.49 -22.49 16.64
C ARG A 182 -6.81 -21.77 15.32
N SER A 183 -5.92 -20.90 14.85
CA SER A 183 -6.09 -20.26 13.55
C SER A 183 -5.78 -21.24 12.42
N GLY A 184 -6.67 -21.34 11.44
CA GLY A 184 -6.36 -21.98 10.15
C GLY A 184 -6.13 -20.98 9.01
N GLY A 185 -5.90 -19.71 9.32
CA GLY A 185 -5.79 -18.63 8.33
C GLY A 185 -7.17 -18.08 7.96
N GLY A 186 -7.39 -17.76 6.68
CA GLY A 186 -8.66 -17.22 6.20
C GLY A 186 -8.66 -16.91 4.70
N PHE A 187 -9.84 -16.58 4.16
CA PHE A 187 -10.01 -16.29 2.74
C PHE A 187 -10.50 -14.86 2.51
N ILE A 188 -9.66 -14.04 1.88
CA ILE A 188 -10.01 -12.64 1.52
C ILE A 188 -11.13 -12.63 0.49
N TRP A 189 -12.07 -11.69 0.63
CA TRP A 189 -13.06 -11.39 -0.40
C TRP A 189 -12.63 -10.13 -1.17
N ALA A 190 -12.32 -10.17 -2.46
CA ALA A 190 -12.16 -11.32 -3.33
C ALA A 190 -10.96 -11.16 -4.28
N LEU A 191 -10.75 -12.13 -5.17
CA LEU A 191 -9.61 -12.12 -6.10
C LEU A 191 -9.75 -11.08 -7.21
N LEU A 192 -10.97 -10.85 -7.74
CA LEU A 192 -11.19 -10.15 -9.01
C LEU A 192 -12.36 -9.16 -8.91
N ASP A 193 -12.22 -8.02 -9.58
CA ASP A 193 -13.35 -7.19 -9.98
C ASP A 193 -14.16 -7.89 -11.09
N GLU A 194 -15.44 -8.16 -10.85
CA GLU A 194 -16.32 -8.84 -11.81
C GLU A 194 -17.01 -7.86 -12.77
N GLY A 195 -16.24 -7.32 -13.71
CA GLY A 195 -16.73 -6.38 -14.72
C GLY A 195 -17.05 -7.02 -16.08
N VAL A 196 -18.28 -6.85 -16.59
CA VAL A 196 -18.66 -7.35 -17.94
C VAL A 196 -18.37 -6.29 -19.01
N VAL A 197 -17.79 -6.69 -20.14
CA VAL A 197 -17.67 -5.81 -21.32
C VAL A 197 -19.05 -5.55 -21.94
N ARG A 198 -19.47 -4.29 -21.94
CA ARG A 198 -20.72 -3.78 -22.51
C ARG A 198 -20.50 -3.33 -23.95
N THR A 199 -20.74 -4.22 -24.90
CA THR A 199 -20.64 -3.93 -26.34
C THR A 199 -21.66 -2.86 -26.79
N ASP A 200 -22.78 -2.73 -26.07
CA ASP A 200 -23.77 -1.67 -26.26
C ASP A 200 -23.31 -0.29 -25.75
N LEU A 201 -22.25 -0.24 -24.95
CA LEU A 201 -21.64 0.96 -24.38
C LEU A 201 -20.19 1.16 -24.86
N GLY A 202 -19.92 0.80 -26.13
CA GLY A 202 -18.62 1.05 -26.75
C GLY A 202 -17.46 0.25 -26.16
N GLY A 203 -17.76 -0.88 -25.49
CA GLY A 203 -16.74 -1.74 -24.87
C GLY A 203 -16.41 -1.38 -23.42
N TYR A 204 -17.17 -0.48 -22.79
CA TYR A 204 -17.04 -0.17 -21.36
C TYR A 204 -17.14 -1.43 -20.49
N ILE A 205 -16.29 -1.56 -19.48
CA ILE A 205 -16.34 -2.65 -18.51
C ILE A 205 -17.21 -2.24 -17.33
N ASP A 206 -18.31 -2.95 -17.14
CA ASP A 206 -19.35 -2.65 -16.15
C ASP A 206 -19.26 -3.62 -14.97
N VAL A 207 -18.71 -3.13 -13.85
CA VAL A 207 -18.70 -3.77 -12.52
C VAL A 207 -20.00 -3.58 -11.76
N ASN A 208 -21.11 -3.39 -12.48
CA ASN A 208 -22.42 -3.07 -11.93
C ASN A 208 -22.33 -1.90 -10.93
N ARG A 209 -21.62 -0.84 -11.34
CA ARG A 209 -21.29 0.37 -10.57
C ARG A 209 -20.47 0.09 -9.30
N VAL A 210 -21.12 -0.28 -8.21
CA VAL A 210 -20.53 -0.41 -6.86
C VAL A 210 -20.78 -1.79 -6.27
N ASN A 211 -21.19 -2.77 -7.06
CA ASN A 211 -21.59 -4.09 -6.56
C ASN A 211 -20.61 -5.21 -6.91
N ALA A 212 -19.72 -4.99 -7.86
CA ALA A 212 -18.73 -5.97 -8.28
C ALA A 212 -17.26 -5.48 -8.40
N PRO A 213 -16.85 -4.29 -7.92
CA PRO A 213 -15.43 -3.94 -7.82
C PRO A 213 -14.83 -4.45 -6.50
N ASP A 214 -14.87 -5.78 -6.29
CA ASP A 214 -14.55 -6.44 -5.01
C ASP A 214 -13.15 -7.08 -4.98
N GLY A 215 -12.34 -6.87 -6.02
CA GLY A 215 -11.10 -7.58 -6.23
C GLY A 215 -9.86 -6.91 -5.65
N VAL A 216 -8.82 -7.71 -5.44
CA VAL A 216 -7.42 -7.23 -5.32
C VAL A 216 -6.73 -7.14 -6.68
N LEU A 217 -7.48 -7.46 -7.73
CA LEU A 217 -7.09 -7.42 -9.13
C LEU A 217 -8.27 -6.88 -9.96
N GLY A 218 -7.96 -6.07 -10.96
CA GLY A 218 -8.94 -5.60 -11.94
C GLY A 218 -9.52 -6.74 -12.82
N PRO A 219 -10.51 -6.42 -13.67
CA PRO A 219 -11.22 -7.42 -14.48
C PRO A 219 -10.30 -8.23 -15.43
N HIS A 220 -9.24 -7.61 -15.95
CA HIS A 220 -8.21 -8.24 -16.78
C HIS A 220 -6.94 -8.59 -15.99
N ARG A 221 -7.05 -8.69 -14.66
CA ARG A 221 -5.99 -9.02 -13.69
C ARG A 221 -4.94 -7.92 -13.53
N GLU A 222 -5.33 -6.68 -13.75
CA GLU A 222 -4.52 -5.51 -13.40
C GLU A 222 -4.21 -5.55 -11.90
N ARG A 223 -2.94 -5.32 -11.54
CA ARG A 223 -2.50 -5.42 -10.15
C ARG A 223 -2.79 -4.12 -9.41
N GLU A 224 -3.58 -4.23 -8.35
CA GLU A 224 -3.90 -3.11 -7.47
C GLU A 224 -2.88 -2.97 -6.35
N GLY A 225 -2.95 -1.89 -5.58
CA GLY A 225 -2.00 -1.64 -4.48
C GLY A 225 -1.97 -2.75 -3.42
N SER A 226 -3.12 -3.37 -3.11
CA SER A 226 -3.18 -4.48 -2.16
C SER A 226 -2.43 -5.73 -2.61
N PHE A 227 -2.26 -5.98 -3.92
CA PHE A 227 -1.49 -7.11 -4.44
C PHE A 227 -0.09 -7.19 -3.81
N TYR A 228 0.60 -6.06 -3.77
CA TYR A 228 1.98 -6.00 -3.26
C TYR A 228 2.03 -6.07 -1.74
N ALA A 229 1.04 -5.47 -1.06
CA ALA A 229 0.90 -5.59 0.38
C ALA A 229 0.63 -7.05 0.79
N LEU A 230 -0.23 -7.77 0.05
CA LEU A 230 -0.48 -9.20 0.25
C LEU A 230 0.78 -10.03 0.04
N LYS A 231 1.52 -9.77 -1.05
CA LYS A 231 2.80 -10.42 -1.33
C LYS A 231 3.76 -10.31 -0.15
N GLU A 232 3.91 -9.12 0.43
CA GLU A 232 4.78 -8.93 1.58
C GLU A 232 4.24 -9.60 2.86
N ILE A 233 2.96 -9.39 3.19
CA ILE A 233 2.36 -9.88 4.45
C ILE A 233 2.31 -11.42 4.49
N PHE A 234 1.96 -12.06 3.37
CA PHE A 234 1.93 -13.52 3.26
C PHE A 234 3.29 -14.14 2.94
N SER A 235 4.36 -13.35 2.85
CA SER A 235 5.70 -13.89 2.59
C SER A 235 6.07 -14.99 3.59
N PRO A 236 6.45 -16.19 3.11
CA PRO A 236 6.94 -17.26 3.97
C PRO A 236 8.35 -17.01 4.52
N ILE A 237 9.03 -15.96 4.06
CA ILE A 237 10.32 -15.52 4.61
C ILE A 237 10.13 -14.11 5.14
N VAL A 238 10.20 -13.96 6.46
CA VAL A 238 9.91 -12.69 7.13
C VAL A 238 11.20 -12.04 7.63
N ILE A 239 11.38 -10.78 7.29
CA ILE A 239 12.38 -9.86 7.85
C ILE A 239 11.61 -8.79 8.61
N ARG A 240 11.74 -8.74 9.94
CA ARG A 240 10.92 -7.86 10.78
C ARG A 240 11.41 -6.42 10.81
N ASN A 241 12.69 -6.21 10.50
CA ASN A 241 13.31 -4.89 10.54
C ASN A 241 12.94 -4.08 9.28
N LYS A 242 12.21 -2.97 9.48
CA LYS A 242 11.89 -2.02 8.40
C LYS A 242 13.11 -1.23 7.92
N THR A 243 14.07 -0.99 8.80
CA THR A 243 15.36 -0.36 8.51
C THR A 243 16.50 -1.32 8.85
N LEU A 244 17.69 -1.12 8.29
CA LEU A 244 18.84 -1.92 8.68
C LEU A 244 19.13 -1.71 10.18
N PRO A 245 19.35 -2.79 10.96
CA PRO A 245 19.57 -2.66 12.40
C PRO A 245 20.88 -1.91 12.67
N GLU A 246 20.91 -1.04 13.68
CA GLU A 246 22.13 -0.33 14.08
C GLU A 246 22.75 -0.97 15.35
N PRO A 247 24.02 -1.40 15.33
CA PRO A 247 24.95 -1.44 14.20
C PRO A 247 24.68 -2.61 13.22
N PHE A 248 24.78 -2.36 11.90
CA PHE A 248 24.63 -3.40 10.88
C PHE A 248 25.98 -3.99 10.45
N MET A 249 26.15 -5.30 10.61
CA MET A 249 27.34 -6.05 10.19
C MET A 249 27.04 -7.06 9.07
N GLY A 250 25.98 -6.81 8.28
CA GLY A 250 25.56 -7.74 7.22
C GLY A 250 24.81 -8.97 7.73
N GLN A 251 24.18 -8.90 8.90
CA GLN A 251 23.39 -10.01 9.46
C GLN A 251 21.93 -9.61 9.56
N LEU A 252 21.06 -10.38 8.92
CA LEU A 252 19.61 -10.21 8.97
C LEU A 252 18.98 -11.41 9.67
N GLU A 253 18.13 -11.15 10.66
CA GLU A 253 17.29 -12.20 11.24
C GLU A 253 16.16 -12.54 10.26
N LEU A 254 16.01 -13.83 9.97
CA LEU A 254 14.93 -14.39 9.17
C LEU A 254 14.04 -15.25 10.06
N GLU A 255 12.73 -15.16 9.83
CA GLU A 255 11.75 -16.14 10.32
C GLU A 255 11.26 -16.97 9.13
N ASN A 256 11.41 -18.30 9.22
CA ASN A 256 10.93 -19.24 8.21
C ASN A 256 9.49 -19.65 8.52
N ARG A 257 8.54 -19.12 7.75
CA ARG A 257 7.10 -19.42 7.85
C ARG A 257 6.63 -20.49 6.85
N TYR A 258 7.52 -21.17 6.14
CA TYR A 258 7.13 -22.38 5.43
C TYR A 258 6.79 -23.49 6.41
N HIS A 259 5.87 -24.38 6.02
CA HIS A 259 5.56 -25.61 6.76
C HIS A 259 6.45 -26.80 6.35
N PHE A 260 6.96 -26.81 5.11
CA PHE A 260 7.66 -27.98 4.54
C PHE A 260 9.00 -27.65 3.88
N THR A 261 9.37 -26.37 3.82
CA THR A 261 10.57 -25.90 3.10
C THR A 261 11.57 -25.32 4.09
N ASN A 262 12.78 -25.89 4.11
CA ASN A 262 13.92 -25.28 4.79
C ASN A 262 14.51 -24.17 3.91
N LEU A 263 14.93 -23.04 4.50
CA LEU A 263 15.45 -21.91 3.74
C LEU A 263 16.74 -22.21 2.97
N GLN A 264 17.48 -23.28 3.29
CA GLN A 264 18.64 -23.71 2.50
C GLN A 264 18.30 -24.13 1.06
N GLN A 265 17.02 -24.42 0.80
CA GLN A 265 16.49 -24.73 -0.53
C GLN A 265 16.18 -23.45 -1.33
N CYS A 266 16.01 -22.32 -0.64
CA CYS A 266 15.80 -21.02 -1.25
C CYS A 266 17.14 -20.37 -1.65
N ARG A 267 17.05 -19.33 -2.48
CA ARG A 267 18.20 -18.51 -2.88
C ARG A 267 17.92 -17.05 -2.55
N PHE A 268 19.01 -16.32 -2.33
CA PHE A 268 18.97 -14.89 -2.16
C PHE A 268 19.88 -14.24 -3.21
N SER A 269 19.41 -13.15 -3.81
CA SER A 269 20.21 -12.25 -4.63
C SER A 269 20.12 -10.86 -4.03
N GLY A 270 21.26 -10.19 -3.88
CA GLY A 270 21.28 -8.83 -3.39
C GLY A 270 22.21 -7.94 -4.20
N ALA A 271 22.00 -6.64 -4.06
CA ALA A 271 22.73 -5.61 -4.78
C ALA A 271 22.99 -4.40 -3.88
N LEU A 272 24.14 -3.78 -4.05
CA LEU A 272 24.41 -2.42 -3.58
C LEU A 272 24.19 -1.48 -4.77
N VAL A 273 23.40 -0.44 -4.55
CA VAL A 273 22.86 0.40 -5.61
C VAL A 273 23.05 1.88 -5.29
N ASP A 274 23.20 2.69 -6.33
CA ASP A 274 23.11 4.15 -6.25
C ASP A 274 21.79 4.58 -6.89
N PHE A 275 20.99 5.38 -6.18
CA PHE A 275 19.69 5.84 -6.69
C PHE A 275 19.90 6.96 -7.69
N LYS A 276 19.14 6.95 -8.79
CA LYS A 276 19.23 8.05 -9.76
C LYS A 276 18.72 9.35 -9.17
N GLY A 277 19.38 10.45 -9.49
CA GLY A 277 19.02 11.76 -8.98
C GLY A 277 17.87 12.44 -9.73
N PRO A 278 17.38 13.57 -9.20
CA PRO A 278 16.56 14.53 -9.94
C PRO A 278 17.21 14.94 -11.28
N GLY A 279 16.39 15.24 -12.29
CA GLY A 279 16.84 15.61 -13.63
C GLY A 279 17.32 14.45 -14.51
N GLU A 280 17.65 13.28 -13.95
CA GLU A 280 17.99 12.11 -14.75
C GLU A 280 16.78 11.60 -15.56
N ARG A 281 17.06 11.13 -16.79
CA ARG A 281 16.01 10.78 -17.77
C ARG A 281 15.16 9.57 -17.37
N MET A 282 15.75 8.59 -16.72
CA MET A 282 15.09 7.32 -16.41
C MET A 282 15.02 7.16 -14.89
N PRO A 283 13.93 6.60 -14.35
CA PRO A 283 13.85 6.25 -12.92
C PRO A 283 14.71 5.00 -12.61
N GLY A 284 14.61 4.53 -11.38
CA GLY A 284 15.36 3.41 -10.80
C GLY A 284 16.74 3.78 -10.29
N HIS A 285 17.62 2.79 -10.28
CA HIS A 285 18.95 2.87 -9.69
C HIS A 285 20.03 2.35 -10.66
N GLU A 286 21.29 2.58 -10.32
CA GLU A 286 22.45 1.91 -10.91
C GLU A 286 22.96 0.83 -9.98
N VAL A 287 23.06 -0.41 -10.47
CA VAL A 287 23.66 -1.51 -9.69
C VAL A 287 25.17 -1.39 -9.70
N LYS A 288 25.77 -1.26 -8.51
CA LYS A 288 27.22 -1.08 -8.36
C LYS A 288 27.93 -2.37 -7.98
N LYS A 289 27.29 -3.20 -7.15
CA LYS A 289 27.77 -4.53 -6.76
C LYS A 289 26.61 -5.48 -6.62
N GLU A 290 26.84 -6.74 -6.94
CA GLU A 290 25.86 -7.81 -6.81
C GLU A 290 26.44 -8.97 -6.02
N PHE A 291 25.56 -9.73 -5.36
CA PHE A 291 25.89 -10.99 -4.75
C PHE A 291 24.72 -11.96 -4.83
N SER A 292 25.03 -13.26 -4.79
CA SER A 292 24.04 -14.31 -4.61
C SER A 292 24.55 -15.32 -3.60
N LEU A 293 23.62 -15.82 -2.79
CA LEU A 293 23.91 -16.86 -1.81
C LEU A 293 22.74 -17.85 -1.74
N ARG A 294 23.06 -19.06 -1.28
CA ARG A 294 22.03 -20.00 -0.82
C ARG A 294 21.46 -19.50 0.50
N GLY A 295 20.20 -19.83 0.77
CA GLY A 295 19.63 -19.54 2.08
C GLY A 295 20.34 -20.31 3.20
N PRO A 296 20.22 -19.82 4.45
CA PRO A 296 20.75 -20.49 5.63
C PRO A 296 19.93 -21.74 5.96
N ASP A 297 20.52 -22.67 6.73
CA ASP A 297 19.81 -23.81 7.28
C ASP A 297 18.88 -23.35 8.41
N ILE A 298 17.66 -22.98 8.03
CA ILE A 298 16.58 -22.58 8.95
C ILE A 298 15.39 -23.47 8.62
N ALA A 299 15.07 -24.38 9.55
CA ALA A 299 13.97 -25.31 9.41
C ALA A 299 12.59 -24.59 9.37
N PRO A 300 11.55 -25.23 8.81
CA PRO A 300 10.17 -24.76 8.92
C PRO A 300 9.80 -24.32 10.34
N GLY A 301 9.24 -23.11 10.49
CA GLY A 301 8.81 -22.55 11.77
C GLY A 301 9.92 -21.92 12.63
N GLU A 302 11.19 -22.06 12.25
CA GLU A 302 12.32 -21.57 13.04
C GLU A 302 12.79 -20.17 12.63
N ARG A 303 13.60 -19.56 13.49
CA ARG A 303 14.31 -18.29 13.22
C ARG A 303 15.81 -18.53 13.14
N GLY A 304 16.49 -17.69 12.37
CA GLY A 304 17.95 -17.76 12.25
C GLY A 304 18.52 -16.57 11.48
N MET A 305 19.83 -16.61 11.22
CA MET A 305 20.55 -15.48 10.62
C MET A 305 20.91 -15.75 9.16
N LEU A 306 20.67 -14.76 8.30
CA LEU A 306 21.24 -14.64 6.97
C LEU A 306 22.47 -13.73 7.03
N ASN A 307 23.64 -14.27 6.67
CA ASN A 307 24.89 -13.51 6.58
C ASN A 307 25.08 -13.02 5.14
N LEU A 308 24.96 -11.72 4.92
CA LEU A 308 25.19 -11.08 3.63
C LEU A 308 26.69 -10.87 3.40
N PRO A 309 27.22 -11.20 2.22
CA PRO A 309 28.63 -11.03 1.87
C PRO A 309 28.94 -9.57 1.49
N LEU A 310 28.67 -8.62 2.39
CA LEU A 310 28.87 -7.20 2.13
C LEU A 310 30.38 -6.84 2.14
N PRO A 311 30.85 -6.05 1.16
CA PRO A 311 32.23 -5.55 1.16
C PRO A 311 32.42 -4.48 2.25
N GLN A 312 33.66 -4.17 2.63
CA GLN A 312 33.95 -3.19 3.69
C GLN A 312 33.43 -1.78 3.40
N ASP A 313 33.30 -1.43 2.12
CA ASP A 313 32.84 -0.14 1.62
C ASP A 313 31.32 -0.07 1.37
N TRP A 314 30.52 -1.04 1.85
CA TRP A 314 29.09 -1.12 1.52
C TRP A 314 28.27 0.13 1.91
N LYS A 315 28.74 0.90 2.90
CA LYS A 315 28.09 2.15 3.34
C LYS A 315 28.32 3.34 2.41
N GLN A 316 29.10 3.19 1.34
CA GLN A 316 29.34 4.25 0.35
C GLN A 316 28.27 4.31 -0.76
N TYR A 317 27.48 3.25 -0.91
CA TYR A 317 26.39 3.17 -1.89
C TYR A 317 25.10 3.63 -1.23
N ASP A 318 24.11 4.09 -1.99
CA ASP A 318 22.88 4.63 -1.42
C ASP A 318 21.95 3.58 -0.81
N GLY A 319 21.89 2.39 -1.42
CA GLY A 319 20.90 1.36 -1.10
C GLY A 319 21.45 -0.06 -1.07
N LEU A 320 20.80 -0.92 -0.27
CA LEU A 320 20.94 -2.36 -0.27
C LEU A 320 19.61 -3.01 -0.68
N GLN A 321 19.61 -3.74 -1.78
CA GLN A 321 18.48 -4.55 -2.22
C GLN A 321 18.71 -6.03 -1.91
N LEU A 322 17.65 -6.74 -1.54
CA LEU A 322 17.67 -8.18 -1.31
C LEU A 322 16.39 -8.79 -1.88
N THR A 323 16.52 -9.85 -2.67
CA THR A 323 15.41 -10.63 -3.21
C THR A 323 15.52 -12.07 -2.73
N ALA A 324 14.44 -12.58 -2.15
CA ALA A 324 14.29 -13.99 -1.83
C ALA A 324 13.63 -14.74 -2.99
N ILE A 325 14.18 -15.90 -3.33
CA ILE A 325 13.76 -16.73 -4.47
C ILE A 325 13.48 -18.14 -3.94
N ASP A 326 12.34 -18.68 -4.31
CA ASP A 326 11.89 -20.01 -3.90
C ASP A 326 12.69 -21.15 -4.59
N PRO A 327 12.51 -22.42 -4.18
CA PRO A 327 13.19 -23.55 -4.81
C PRO A 327 12.85 -23.77 -6.29
N PHE A 328 11.79 -23.14 -6.80
CA PHE A 328 11.33 -23.22 -8.19
C PHE A 328 11.80 -22.04 -9.04
N GLY A 329 12.58 -21.11 -8.47
CA GLY A 329 13.12 -19.94 -9.17
C GLY A 329 12.13 -18.77 -9.27
N LYS A 330 11.08 -18.73 -8.44
CA LYS A 330 10.11 -17.63 -8.38
C LYS A 330 10.46 -16.65 -7.26
N GLU A 331 10.25 -15.36 -7.52
CA GLU A 331 10.47 -14.31 -6.54
C GLU A 331 9.40 -14.37 -5.43
N ILE A 332 9.86 -14.52 -4.19
CA ILE A 332 9.02 -14.49 -2.99
C ILE A 332 8.72 -13.05 -2.61
N MET A 333 9.78 -12.27 -2.41
CA MET A 333 9.72 -10.87 -2.00
C MET A 333 11.05 -10.17 -2.30
N ARG A 334 10.98 -8.86 -2.51
CA ARG A 334 12.13 -7.96 -2.60
C ARG A 334 12.06 -6.88 -1.53
N TRP A 335 13.17 -6.64 -0.87
CA TRP A 335 13.36 -5.56 0.08
C TRP A 335 14.43 -4.59 -0.43
N SER A 336 14.31 -3.33 -0.04
CA SER A 336 15.26 -2.27 -0.33
C SER A 336 15.41 -1.40 0.90
N TRP A 337 16.65 -1.13 1.31
CA TRP A 337 16.97 -0.29 2.45
C TRP A 337 18.01 0.75 2.08
N LYS A 338 17.90 1.94 2.70
CA LYS A 338 18.98 2.93 2.75
C LYS A 338 20.17 2.35 3.53
N THR A 339 21.38 2.55 3.03
CA THR A 339 22.62 2.11 3.74
C THR A 339 23.11 3.13 4.77
N GLY A 340 22.73 4.40 4.59
CA GLY A 340 23.08 5.56 5.41
C GLY A 340 21.84 6.39 5.74
N ARG A 341 22.07 7.59 6.28
CA ARG A 341 20.95 8.48 6.67
C ARG A 341 20.37 9.15 5.43
N GLN A 342 19.05 9.35 5.40
CA GLN A 342 18.39 10.01 4.26
C GLN A 342 18.97 11.40 3.92
N GLU A 343 19.41 12.17 4.93
CA GLU A 343 20.11 13.44 4.73
C GLU A 343 21.32 13.33 3.78
N GLU A 344 22.02 12.18 3.80
CA GLU A 344 23.22 11.96 2.99
C GLU A 344 22.89 11.82 1.51
N LEU A 345 21.69 11.32 1.17
CA LEU A 345 21.16 11.25 -0.20
C LEU A 345 20.87 12.63 -0.80
N LEU A 346 20.78 13.66 0.05
CA LEU A 346 20.42 15.03 -0.36
C LEU A 346 21.59 16.01 -0.35
N LYS A 347 22.74 15.66 0.25
CA LYS A 347 23.87 16.58 0.43
C LYS A 347 24.32 17.22 -0.87
N ASP A 348 24.50 16.42 -1.91
CA ASP A 348 24.94 16.92 -3.23
C ASP A 348 23.88 17.77 -3.94
N LEU A 349 22.61 17.66 -3.52
CA LEU A 349 21.50 18.44 -4.06
C LEU A 349 21.35 19.79 -3.35
N THR A 350 21.35 19.82 -2.02
CA THR A 350 21.01 21.00 -1.23
C THR A 350 22.20 21.82 -0.76
N GLU A 351 23.38 21.22 -0.62
CA GLU A 351 24.58 21.89 -0.07
C GLU A 351 25.58 22.34 -1.14
N LYS A 352 25.34 22.00 -2.42
CA LYS A 352 26.23 22.39 -3.51
C LYS A 352 26.24 23.93 -3.66
N PRO A 353 27.41 24.59 -3.54
CA PRO A 353 27.49 26.04 -3.68
C PRO A 353 27.28 26.45 -5.14
N ALA A 354 26.31 27.33 -5.40
CA ALA A 354 26.12 27.94 -6.71
C ALA A 354 27.10 29.10 -6.94
N ALA A 355 27.29 29.46 -8.20
CA ALA A 355 28.04 30.64 -8.61
C ALA A 355 27.24 31.93 -8.34
N GLY A 356 27.31 32.45 -7.10
CA GLY A 356 27.65 33.86 -6.93
C GLY A 356 26.58 34.93 -6.68
N ASP A 357 25.28 34.64 -6.53
CA ASP A 357 24.30 35.69 -6.22
C ASP A 357 23.92 35.78 -4.74
N ALA A 358 23.99 37.00 -4.19
CA ALA A 358 23.55 37.26 -2.82
C ALA A 358 22.02 37.31 -2.77
N VAL A 359 21.42 36.66 -1.78
CA VAL A 359 19.98 36.77 -1.53
C VAL A 359 19.59 38.22 -1.23
N VAL A 360 18.61 38.72 -1.98
CA VAL A 360 18.01 40.05 -1.86
C VAL A 360 16.68 39.93 -1.14
N PHE A 361 16.49 40.79 -0.14
CA PHE A 361 15.23 40.95 0.58
C PHE A 361 14.50 42.20 0.08
N GLY A 362 13.21 42.04 -0.22
CA GLY A 362 12.28 43.11 -0.55
C GLY A 362 11.02 43.02 0.31
N GLU A 363 10.30 44.14 0.41
CA GLU A 363 9.10 44.24 1.23
C GLU A 363 8.11 45.23 0.59
N THR A 364 6.82 44.86 0.57
CA THR A 364 5.68 45.73 0.23
C THR A 364 4.79 45.91 1.46
N ASP A 365 3.63 46.56 1.35
CA ASP A 365 2.70 46.69 2.50
C ASP A 365 2.22 45.32 3.01
N SER A 366 2.00 44.35 2.12
CA SER A 366 1.40 43.05 2.41
C SER A 366 2.34 41.85 2.27
N THR A 367 3.51 42.00 1.63
CA THR A 367 4.31 40.87 1.16
C THR A 367 5.79 41.04 1.49
N PHE A 368 6.45 39.97 1.93
CA PHE A 368 7.91 39.85 1.92
C PHE A 368 8.38 39.13 0.67
N ILE A 369 9.52 39.54 0.11
CA ILE A 369 10.08 38.98 -1.12
C ILE A 369 11.51 38.54 -0.84
N LEU A 370 11.80 37.26 -1.11
CA LEU A 370 13.18 36.76 -1.17
C LEU A 370 13.53 36.47 -2.62
N SER A 371 14.68 36.96 -3.07
CA SER A 371 15.13 36.77 -4.45
C SER A 371 16.59 36.34 -4.51
N VAL A 372 16.88 35.41 -5.42
CA VAL A 372 18.23 34.99 -5.75
C VAL A 372 18.25 34.55 -7.21
N SER A 373 19.23 35.05 -7.97
CA SER A 373 19.30 34.86 -9.43
C SER A 373 17.94 35.13 -10.09
N ASP A 374 17.34 34.12 -10.73
CA ASP A 374 16.06 34.24 -11.45
C ASP A 374 14.83 33.89 -10.59
N ILE A 375 15.00 33.43 -9.34
CA ILE A 375 13.91 32.96 -8.46
C ILE A 375 13.46 34.09 -7.53
N ARG A 376 12.15 34.31 -7.43
CA ARG A 376 11.53 35.21 -6.45
C ARG A 376 10.38 34.51 -5.72
N ALA A 377 10.51 34.38 -4.40
CA ALA A 377 9.46 33.83 -3.54
C ALA A 377 8.76 34.98 -2.79
N HIS A 378 7.43 34.96 -2.83
CA HIS A 378 6.56 35.97 -2.22
C HIS A 378 5.84 35.39 -1.02
N PHE A 379 5.92 36.05 0.13
CA PHE A 379 5.35 35.57 1.39
C PHE A 379 4.34 36.58 1.94
N ASP A 380 3.13 36.12 2.25
CA ASP A 380 2.11 36.95 2.88
C ASP A 380 2.50 37.28 4.33
N LYS A 381 2.44 38.57 4.70
CA LYS A 381 2.85 39.01 6.04
C LYS A 381 1.88 38.60 7.14
N THR A 382 0.62 38.35 6.80
CA THR A 382 -0.44 38.08 7.78
C THR A 382 -0.48 36.63 8.20
N SER A 383 -0.12 35.72 7.30
CA SER A 383 -0.11 34.27 7.49
C SER A 383 1.28 33.69 7.60
N GLY A 384 2.29 34.28 6.95
CA GLY A 384 3.63 33.69 6.77
C GLY A 384 3.69 32.61 5.68
N TRP A 385 2.62 32.49 4.88
CA TRP A 385 2.55 31.55 3.77
C TRP A 385 3.28 32.05 2.54
N LEU A 386 3.85 31.13 1.78
CA LEU A 386 4.28 31.33 0.40
C LEU A 386 3.02 31.55 -0.45
N ASP A 387 2.88 32.74 -1.01
CA ASP A 387 1.77 33.12 -1.90
C ASP A 387 2.02 32.62 -3.33
N LYS A 388 3.23 32.91 -3.84
CA LYS A 388 3.65 32.49 -5.18
C LYS A 388 5.16 32.46 -5.33
N VAL A 389 5.61 31.79 -6.38
CA VAL A 389 6.99 31.83 -6.87
C VAL A 389 7.00 32.34 -8.30
N GLU A 390 7.93 33.24 -8.59
CA GLU A 390 8.16 33.78 -9.92
C GLU A 390 9.57 33.41 -10.40
N TYR A 391 9.66 33.11 -11.70
CA TYR A 391 10.90 32.92 -12.42
C TYR A 391 11.07 34.06 -13.43
N ALA A 392 12.28 34.63 -13.55
CA ALA A 392 12.53 35.75 -14.45
C ALA A 392 12.21 35.44 -15.93
N GLN A 393 12.22 34.16 -16.31
CA GLN A 393 11.93 33.67 -17.67
C GLN A 393 10.43 33.40 -17.93
N GLY A 394 9.56 33.57 -16.92
CA GLY A 394 8.09 33.51 -17.07
C GLY A 394 7.45 32.14 -16.86
N LEU A 395 8.22 31.13 -16.44
CA LEU A 395 7.73 29.80 -16.04
C LEU A 395 7.48 29.80 -14.52
N ASN A 396 6.28 30.25 -14.13
CA ASN A 396 5.92 30.46 -12.73
C ASN A 396 5.02 29.30 -12.26
N PRO A 397 5.56 28.24 -11.64
CA PRO A 397 4.74 27.14 -11.18
C PRO A 397 3.69 27.68 -10.18
N PRO A 398 2.40 27.35 -10.37
CA PRO A 398 1.30 27.81 -9.52
C PRO A 398 1.25 27.08 -8.17
N PHE A 399 2.38 27.07 -7.46
CA PHE A 399 2.57 26.46 -6.16
C PHE A 399 2.61 27.54 -5.08
N GLY A 400 1.71 27.46 -4.10
CA GLY A 400 1.57 28.51 -3.10
C GLY A 400 0.53 28.21 -2.03
N ASN A 401 0.01 29.29 -1.44
CA ASN A 401 -0.96 29.31 -0.35
C ASN A 401 -0.65 28.35 0.81
N GLY A 402 0.61 28.20 1.19
CA GLY A 402 1.01 27.33 2.30
C GLY A 402 2.32 27.75 2.98
N PRO A 403 2.71 27.13 4.10
CA PRO A 403 2.13 25.90 4.64
C PRO A 403 0.83 26.13 5.44
N VAL A 404 -0.25 25.48 5.00
CA VAL A 404 -1.48 25.34 5.79
C VAL A 404 -1.35 24.09 6.66
N LEU A 405 -1.56 24.20 7.98
CA LEU A 405 -1.56 23.03 8.85
C LEU A 405 -2.70 22.07 8.46
N ALA A 406 -2.44 20.77 8.45
CA ALA A 406 -3.42 19.72 8.26
C ALA A 406 -3.64 18.95 9.58
N PRO A 407 -4.86 18.89 10.15
CA PRO A 407 -6.10 19.51 9.66
C PRO A 407 -6.08 21.04 9.77
N GLU A 408 -6.84 21.70 8.88
CA GLU A 408 -6.89 23.16 8.78
C GLU A 408 -7.33 23.79 10.10
N GLN A 409 -6.61 24.83 10.51
CA GLN A 409 -6.91 25.64 11.67
C GLN A 409 -6.80 27.12 11.27
N PRO A 410 -7.58 28.03 11.90
CA PRO A 410 -7.43 29.45 11.67
C PRO A 410 -6.00 29.91 11.96
N ALA A 411 -5.33 30.47 10.95
CA ALA A 411 -4.00 31.03 11.12
C ALA A 411 -4.07 32.31 11.97
N PRO A 412 -3.37 32.40 13.12
CA PRO A 412 -3.31 33.62 13.89
C PRO A 412 -2.29 34.58 13.27
N THR A 413 -2.35 35.85 13.64
CA THR A 413 -1.34 36.83 13.24
C THR A 413 0.02 36.45 13.87
N PRO A 414 1.08 36.26 13.06
CA PRO A 414 2.39 35.90 13.58
C PRO A 414 3.15 37.11 14.13
N ALA A 415 4.00 36.85 15.12
CA ALA A 415 5.16 37.71 15.35
C ALA A 415 6.21 37.40 14.27
N VAL A 416 6.72 38.44 13.60
CA VAL A 416 7.64 38.27 12.46
C VAL A 416 9.02 38.80 12.79
N ARG A 417 10.04 38.03 12.42
CA ARG A 417 11.44 38.45 12.41
C ARG A 417 12.05 38.08 11.06
N HIS A 418 12.91 38.93 10.52
CA HIS A 418 13.72 38.59 9.36
C HIS A 418 15.18 39.01 9.55
N TYR A 419 16.11 38.25 9.00
CA TYR A 419 17.56 38.47 9.19
C TYR A 419 18.39 37.75 8.12
N ARG A 420 19.61 38.25 7.87
CA ARG A 420 20.62 37.49 7.13
C ARG A 420 21.12 36.33 8.01
N GLU A 421 21.22 35.15 7.42
CA GLU A 421 21.66 33.93 8.11
C GLU A 421 22.60 33.14 7.21
N ASN A 422 23.88 33.06 7.60
CA ASN A 422 24.94 32.39 6.85
C ASN A 422 24.99 32.84 5.37
N ASP A 423 24.71 31.91 4.46
CA ASP A 423 24.68 32.02 3.01
C ASP A 423 23.30 32.44 2.46
N GLY A 424 22.37 32.87 3.31
CA GLY A 424 21.00 33.16 2.90
C GLY A 424 20.32 34.30 3.66
N TYR A 425 19.00 34.36 3.50
CA TYR A 425 18.13 35.30 4.20
C TYR A 425 16.90 34.57 4.72
N ALA A 426 16.58 34.79 6.00
CA ALA A 426 15.52 34.08 6.71
C ALA A 426 14.36 35.02 7.08
N LEU A 427 13.14 34.49 6.97
CA LEU A 427 11.89 35.03 7.50
C LEU A 427 11.35 34.03 8.52
N GLU A 428 11.12 34.47 9.75
CA GLU A 428 10.66 33.64 10.86
C GLU A 428 9.32 34.19 11.38
N PHE A 429 8.29 33.36 11.32
CA PHE A 429 6.92 33.62 11.74
C PHE A 429 6.62 32.75 12.96
N ARG A 430 6.19 33.36 14.07
CA ARG A 430 5.82 32.64 15.30
C ARG A 430 4.38 32.90 15.67
N TYR A 431 3.66 31.82 16.00
CA TYR A 431 2.23 31.83 16.25
C TYR A 431 1.97 31.39 17.69
N GLU A 432 1.82 32.33 18.63
CA GLU A 432 1.81 32.02 20.07
C GLU A 432 0.64 31.11 20.51
N THR A 433 -0.52 31.24 19.88
CA THR A 433 -1.76 30.57 20.31
C THR A 433 -2.26 29.49 19.36
N ALA A 434 -1.61 29.25 18.22
CA ALA A 434 -2.04 28.24 17.26
C ALA A 434 -1.41 26.86 17.49
N ALA A 435 -2.00 25.85 16.88
CA ALA A 435 -1.41 24.51 16.79
C ALA A 435 -0.10 24.54 16.01
N LEU A 436 -0.06 25.24 14.86
CA LEU A 436 1.17 25.62 14.18
C LEU A 436 1.91 26.65 15.06
N LYS A 437 3.16 26.37 15.45
CA LYS A 437 3.94 27.17 16.39
C LYS A 437 4.91 28.11 15.70
N SER A 438 5.56 27.65 14.64
CA SER A 438 6.45 28.48 13.85
C SER A 438 6.58 28.01 12.42
N VAL A 439 6.84 28.96 11.53
CA VAL A 439 7.22 28.77 10.14
C VAL A 439 8.45 29.64 9.89
N LYS A 440 9.54 29.03 9.44
CA LYS A 440 10.76 29.73 9.04
C LYS A 440 11.07 29.40 7.59
N TRP A 441 11.08 30.44 6.76
CA TRP A 441 11.54 30.36 5.39
C TRP A 441 12.98 30.87 5.31
N LYS A 442 13.87 30.12 4.67
CA LYS A 442 15.23 30.56 4.35
C LYS A 442 15.50 30.36 2.86
N MET A 443 15.73 31.46 2.15
CA MET A 443 16.29 31.37 0.80
C MET A 443 17.81 31.28 0.93
N HIS A 444 18.41 30.24 0.35
CA HIS A 444 19.85 30.03 0.26
C HIS A 444 20.42 30.68 -1.00
N ALA A 445 21.70 31.06 -1.00
CA ALA A 445 22.37 31.66 -2.16
C ALA A 445 22.43 30.72 -3.38
N ASN A 446 22.22 29.41 -3.19
CA ASN A 446 22.17 28.44 -4.27
C ASN A 446 20.76 28.22 -4.86
N GLY A 447 19.78 29.05 -4.50
CA GLY A 447 18.43 28.99 -5.07
C GLY A 447 17.44 28.11 -4.32
N TRP A 448 17.90 27.31 -3.36
CA TRP A 448 17.01 26.50 -2.53
C TRP A 448 16.22 27.36 -1.55
N LEU A 449 14.93 27.10 -1.46
CA LEU A 449 14.04 27.65 -0.46
C LEU A 449 13.77 26.58 0.60
N GLN A 450 14.29 26.79 1.81
CA GLN A 450 14.07 25.93 2.96
C GLN A 450 12.86 26.41 3.76
N LEU A 451 12.04 25.47 4.20
CA LEU A 451 10.94 25.65 5.15
C LEU A 451 11.20 24.79 6.38
N ASP A 452 11.38 25.42 7.54
CA ASP A 452 11.30 24.76 8.83
C ASP A 452 9.96 25.09 9.47
N TYR A 453 9.22 24.08 9.93
CA TYR A 453 7.97 24.31 10.65
C TYR A 453 7.87 23.45 11.91
N GLU A 454 7.16 23.98 12.91
CA GLU A 454 6.87 23.29 14.16
C GLU A 454 5.37 23.38 14.43
N TYR A 455 4.74 22.27 14.83
CA TYR A 455 3.36 22.27 15.28
C TYR A 455 3.14 21.33 16.46
N THR A 456 2.03 21.51 17.15
CA THR A 456 1.55 20.60 18.21
C THR A 456 0.04 20.47 18.06
N LEU A 457 -0.41 19.24 17.83
CA LEU A 457 -1.81 18.85 17.76
C LEU A 457 -2.13 17.95 18.96
N GLU A 458 -3.34 18.09 19.48
CA GLU A 458 -3.86 17.25 20.57
C GLU A 458 -4.95 16.31 20.06
N GLY A 459 -5.15 15.20 20.76
CA GLY A 459 -6.18 14.21 20.45
C GLY A 459 -5.91 13.42 19.17
N ASP A 460 -6.93 12.70 18.74
CA ASP A 460 -6.85 11.78 17.61
C ASP A 460 -6.95 12.54 16.29
N GLN A 461 -6.00 12.28 15.39
CA GLN A 461 -5.89 12.97 14.11
C GLN A 461 -5.96 11.97 12.96
N PRO A 462 -6.77 12.22 11.91
CA PRO A 462 -6.75 11.39 10.70
C PRO A 462 -5.40 11.53 9.97
N PHE A 463 -4.82 12.72 9.96
CA PHE A 463 -3.53 13.02 9.34
C PHE A 463 -2.92 14.23 10.04
N THR A 464 -1.61 14.42 9.87
CA THR A 464 -0.92 15.60 10.39
C THR A 464 0.19 16.05 9.44
N GLY A 465 0.39 17.36 9.28
CA GLY A 465 1.46 17.93 8.47
C GLY A 465 1.06 19.28 7.88
N VAL A 466 1.55 19.59 6.68
CA VAL A 466 1.24 20.85 5.99
C VAL A 466 0.82 20.64 4.54
N SER A 467 0.02 21.56 4.00
CA SER A 467 -0.48 21.55 2.63
C SER A 467 -0.19 22.86 1.89
N PHE A 468 -0.24 22.75 0.56
CA PHE A 468 -0.08 23.82 -0.42
C PHE A 468 -1.11 23.64 -1.55
N ASP A 469 -1.47 24.75 -2.17
CA ASP A 469 -2.32 24.76 -3.36
C ASP A 469 -1.48 24.54 -4.62
N PHE A 470 -2.05 23.79 -5.56
CA PHE A 470 -1.51 23.55 -6.88
C PHE A 470 -2.63 23.10 -7.84
N PRO A 471 -2.91 23.83 -8.93
CA PRO A 471 -3.90 23.42 -9.93
C PRO A 471 -3.61 22.04 -10.54
N GLU A 472 -4.48 21.07 -10.27
CA GLU A 472 -4.32 19.70 -10.79
C GLU A 472 -4.23 19.66 -12.33
N SER A 473 -4.87 20.59 -13.05
CA SER A 473 -4.80 20.66 -14.52
C SER A 473 -3.39 20.89 -15.06
N ASP A 474 -2.47 21.37 -14.22
CA ASP A 474 -1.16 21.84 -14.65
C ASP A 474 -0.07 20.79 -14.36
N ILE A 475 -0.43 19.65 -13.75
CA ILE A 475 0.51 18.55 -13.50
C ILE A 475 0.58 17.60 -14.71
N ILE A 476 1.80 17.22 -15.09
CA ILE A 476 2.07 16.24 -16.16
C ILE A 476 2.45 14.89 -15.55
N GLY A 477 3.27 14.91 -14.49
CA GLY A 477 3.75 13.71 -13.82
C GLY A 477 4.68 14.04 -12.66
N VAL A 478 5.09 13.00 -11.92
CA VAL A 478 6.07 13.10 -10.83
C VAL A 478 7.12 12.01 -10.95
N LYS A 479 8.33 12.31 -10.49
CA LYS A 479 9.41 11.34 -10.25
C LYS A 479 9.89 11.50 -8.81
N TRP A 480 10.07 10.42 -8.07
CA TRP A 480 10.41 10.51 -6.65
C TRP A 480 11.33 9.39 -6.21
N LEU A 481 12.11 9.66 -5.15
CA LEU A 481 12.81 8.64 -4.38
C LEU A 481 12.03 8.39 -3.08
N GLY A 482 11.57 7.16 -2.91
CA GLY A 482 10.79 6.73 -1.74
C GLY A 482 10.16 5.35 -1.95
N ASN A 483 9.21 4.98 -1.09
CA ASN A 483 8.44 3.75 -1.30
C ASN A 483 7.44 3.95 -2.45
N GLY A 484 7.33 2.95 -3.31
CA GLY A 484 6.43 3.01 -4.45
C GLY A 484 6.35 1.70 -5.23
N PRO A 485 5.71 1.72 -6.42
CA PRO A 485 5.12 2.90 -7.06
C PRO A 485 3.67 3.20 -6.63
N TYR A 486 3.04 2.34 -5.82
CA TYR A 486 1.63 2.45 -5.44
C TYR A 486 1.43 3.31 -4.20
N ARG A 487 0.25 3.94 -4.13
CA ARG A 487 -0.21 4.69 -2.96
C ARG A 487 -0.45 3.79 -1.74
N VAL A 488 -0.30 4.35 -0.56
CA VAL A 488 -0.46 3.65 0.73
C VAL A 488 -1.57 4.26 1.59
N TRP A 489 -1.99 3.50 2.60
CA TRP A 489 -2.82 3.95 3.72
C TRP A 489 -2.10 3.64 5.03
N LYS A 490 -2.48 4.26 6.15
CA LYS A 490 -1.84 3.99 7.46
C LYS A 490 -1.80 2.49 7.79
N ASN A 491 -2.94 1.82 7.60
CA ASN A 491 -3.13 0.39 7.83
C ASN A 491 -2.85 -0.48 6.59
N ARG A 492 -2.21 0.09 5.55
CA ARG A 492 -1.73 -0.61 4.35
C ARG A 492 -0.43 0.02 3.86
N ASN A 493 0.61 -0.06 4.69
CA ASN A 493 1.92 0.52 4.43
C ASN A 493 2.99 -0.53 4.03
N ARG A 494 2.57 -1.77 3.70
CA ARG A 494 3.43 -2.83 3.14
C ARG A 494 3.30 -2.88 1.62
N GLY A 495 4.27 -3.52 0.96
CA GLY A 495 4.29 -3.82 -0.46
C GLY A 495 5.12 -2.84 -1.30
N GLY A 496 5.45 -1.67 -0.75
CA GLY A 496 6.29 -0.69 -1.41
C GLY A 496 7.77 -1.07 -1.35
N VAL A 497 8.51 -0.78 -2.42
CA VAL A 497 9.97 -0.91 -2.45
C VAL A 497 10.58 0.49 -2.52
N PHE A 498 11.59 0.75 -1.69
CA PHE A 498 12.32 2.02 -1.72
C PHE A 498 13.23 2.09 -2.95
N ASP A 499 12.88 2.94 -3.92
CA ASP A 499 13.61 3.15 -5.17
C ASP A 499 13.19 4.49 -5.79
N VAL A 500 13.74 4.82 -6.96
CA VAL A 500 13.29 5.96 -7.76
C VAL A 500 12.16 5.51 -8.69
N TRP A 501 10.99 6.11 -8.54
CA TRP A 501 9.79 5.82 -9.31
C TRP A 501 9.39 7.04 -10.15
N GLU A 502 8.67 6.80 -11.24
CA GLU A 502 8.10 7.85 -12.08
C GLU A 502 6.68 7.47 -12.47
N SER A 503 5.77 8.45 -12.42
CA SER A 503 4.37 8.27 -12.78
C SER A 503 3.88 9.47 -13.58
N MET A 504 3.24 9.18 -14.71
CA MET A 504 2.50 10.18 -15.48
C MET A 504 1.12 10.35 -14.88
N TYR A 505 0.56 11.56 -15.00
CA TYR A 505 -0.77 11.85 -14.51
C TYR A 505 -1.81 10.85 -15.05
N ASN A 506 -2.59 10.31 -14.14
CA ASN A 506 -3.83 9.59 -14.42
C ASN A 506 -4.83 9.88 -13.30
N ASN A 507 -6.11 9.66 -13.56
CA ASN A 507 -7.16 9.80 -12.55
C ASN A 507 -7.82 8.44 -12.27
N THR A 508 -7.01 7.38 -12.23
CA THR A 508 -7.49 6.02 -11.98
C THR A 508 -8.09 5.95 -10.58
N HIS A 509 -9.33 5.48 -10.51
CA HIS A 509 -9.99 5.14 -9.27
C HIS A 509 -10.01 3.62 -9.15
N THR A 510 -9.55 3.11 -8.01
CA THR A 510 -9.50 1.68 -7.74
C THR A 510 -10.90 1.07 -7.83
N GLY A 511 -11.03 -0.11 -8.43
CA GLY A 511 -12.34 -0.72 -8.67
C GLY A 511 -13.13 -0.08 -9.83
N SER A 512 -12.51 0.74 -10.68
CA SER A 512 -13.21 1.45 -11.74
C SER A 512 -12.38 1.62 -13.01
N ALA A 513 -13.08 1.68 -14.14
CA ALA A 513 -12.47 1.97 -15.43
C ALA A 513 -11.69 3.29 -15.37
N PRO A 514 -10.46 3.36 -15.92
CA PRO A 514 -9.86 2.39 -16.85
C PRO A 514 -8.87 1.39 -16.21
N TRP A 515 -8.79 1.23 -14.88
CA TRP A 515 -7.76 0.41 -14.19
C TRP A 515 -6.31 0.70 -14.64
N ALA A 516 -6.00 1.97 -14.93
CA ALA A 516 -4.64 2.39 -15.31
C ALA A 516 -3.77 2.57 -14.06
N TYR A 517 -3.22 1.45 -13.56
CA TYR A 517 -2.32 1.41 -12.42
C TYR A 517 -0.84 1.57 -12.81
N PRO A 518 0.02 2.10 -11.91
CA PRO A 518 -0.30 2.59 -10.57
C PRO A 518 -1.10 3.91 -10.59
N GLU A 519 -1.91 4.14 -9.55
CA GLU A 519 -2.63 5.40 -9.39
C GLU A 519 -1.65 6.57 -9.22
N PHE A 520 -1.90 7.68 -9.91
CA PHE A 520 -1.10 8.89 -9.73
C PHE A 520 -1.43 9.62 -8.42
N LYS A 521 -2.71 9.69 -8.08
CA LYS A 521 -3.19 10.38 -6.88
C LYS A 521 -3.17 9.46 -5.66
N GLY A 522 -2.62 9.92 -4.55
CA GLY A 522 -2.39 9.05 -3.41
C GLY A 522 -1.54 9.64 -2.31
N TYR A 523 -1.36 8.87 -1.23
CA TYR A 523 -0.29 9.06 -0.26
C TYR A 523 0.91 8.19 -0.66
N PHE A 524 2.11 8.76 -0.68
CA PHE A 524 3.37 8.06 -0.94
C PHE A 524 4.28 8.21 0.27
N SER A 525 4.96 7.14 0.67
CA SER A 525 5.66 7.09 1.96
C SER A 525 7.18 7.12 1.84
N ASP A 526 7.80 7.62 2.91
CA ASP A 526 9.26 7.74 3.07
C ASP A 526 9.92 8.50 1.92
N ILE A 527 9.35 9.63 1.54
CA ILE A 527 9.85 10.45 0.43
C ILE A 527 11.13 11.18 0.84
N ALA A 528 12.21 10.93 0.11
CA ALA A 528 13.46 11.70 0.22
C ALA A 528 13.41 12.95 -0.66
N TRP A 529 12.94 12.80 -1.90
CA TRP A 529 12.68 13.90 -2.82
C TRP A 529 11.60 13.53 -3.85
N MET A 530 10.92 14.54 -4.38
CA MET A 530 9.93 14.43 -5.45
C MET A 530 10.06 15.60 -6.43
N GLU A 531 10.35 15.27 -7.69
CA GLU A 531 10.37 16.15 -8.86
C GLU A 531 8.98 16.18 -9.48
N PHE A 532 8.39 17.38 -9.53
CA PHE A 532 7.11 17.64 -10.16
C PHE A 532 7.33 18.17 -11.57
N ASN A 533 6.73 17.52 -12.55
CA ASN A 533 6.75 17.95 -13.94
C ASN A 533 5.41 18.61 -14.27
N THR A 534 5.45 19.91 -14.58
CA THR A 534 4.25 20.73 -14.78
C THR A 534 4.26 21.42 -16.13
N VAL A 535 3.14 22.02 -16.51
CA VAL A 535 3.04 22.86 -17.72
C VAL A 535 3.99 24.07 -17.64
N ASP A 536 4.21 24.60 -16.44
CA ASP A 536 5.06 25.78 -16.17
C ASP A 536 6.47 25.41 -15.70
N GLY A 537 6.96 24.23 -16.10
CA GLY A 537 8.30 23.75 -15.78
C GLY A 537 8.35 22.79 -14.60
N LYS A 538 9.56 22.54 -14.10
CA LYS A 538 9.78 21.56 -13.03
C LYS A 538 10.07 22.25 -11.71
N PHE A 539 9.63 21.64 -10.62
CA PHE A 539 10.12 21.97 -9.29
C PHE A 539 10.39 20.70 -8.49
N LEU A 540 11.23 20.81 -7.49
CA LEU A 540 11.70 19.72 -6.66
C LEU A 540 11.37 20.03 -5.21
N VAL A 541 10.87 19.02 -4.49
CA VAL A 541 10.73 19.07 -3.03
C VAL A 541 11.54 17.95 -2.41
N ALA A 542 12.24 18.21 -1.32
CA ALA A 542 13.07 17.23 -0.63
C ALA A 542 13.01 17.39 0.89
N SER A 543 13.29 16.29 1.62
CA SER A 543 13.45 16.30 3.07
C SER A 543 14.53 15.32 3.49
N GLY A 544 15.49 15.79 4.28
CA GLY A 544 16.53 14.92 4.85
C GLY A 544 15.99 14.03 5.97
N GLN A 545 14.81 14.34 6.50
CA GLN A 545 14.17 13.60 7.58
C GLN A 545 13.29 12.48 7.02
N GLU A 546 13.40 11.30 7.61
CA GLU A 546 12.62 10.12 7.21
C GLU A 546 11.13 10.24 7.56
N GLY A 547 10.34 9.32 7.02
CA GLY A 547 8.91 9.21 7.35
C GLY A 547 8.07 10.36 6.82
N LEU A 548 8.55 11.11 5.81
CA LEU A 548 7.73 12.05 5.06
C LEU A 548 6.74 11.27 4.20
N PHE A 549 5.46 11.58 4.35
CA PHE A 549 4.44 11.21 3.38
C PHE A 549 4.16 12.40 2.46
N VAL A 550 3.98 12.14 1.17
CA VAL A 550 3.49 13.15 0.22
C VAL A 550 2.12 12.74 -0.29
N ARG A 551 1.16 13.67 -0.20
CA ARG A 551 -0.16 13.53 -0.82
C ARG A 551 -0.17 14.23 -2.17
N LEU A 552 -0.64 13.53 -3.20
CA LEU A 552 -0.91 14.10 -4.53
C LEU A 552 -2.42 14.17 -4.77
N PHE A 553 -2.96 15.39 -4.74
CA PHE A 553 -4.32 15.77 -5.11
C PHE A 553 -5.44 15.07 -4.33
N ASP A 554 -6.67 15.41 -4.67
CA ASP A 554 -7.85 14.78 -4.10
C ASP A 554 -8.10 13.40 -4.69
N PHE A 555 -8.14 12.41 -3.82
CA PHE A 555 -8.51 11.03 -4.12
C PHE A 555 -9.23 10.42 -2.93
N TYR A 556 -10.05 9.43 -3.18
CA TYR A 556 -10.73 8.72 -2.12
C TYR A 556 -10.54 7.23 -2.29
N GLY A 557 -10.37 6.55 -1.16
CA GLY A 557 -10.18 5.11 -1.15
C GLY A 557 -11.48 4.35 -1.27
N LEU A 558 -12.57 4.90 -0.71
CA LEU A 558 -13.89 4.26 -0.72
C LEU A 558 -14.92 5.20 -1.33
N SER A 559 -15.63 4.72 -2.34
CA SER A 559 -16.70 5.47 -2.99
C SER A 559 -18.00 5.38 -2.19
N GLY A 560 -18.66 6.52 -1.98
CA GLY A 560 -19.90 6.62 -1.21
C GLY A 560 -20.53 8.00 -1.31
N PRO A 561 -21.67 8.25 -0.64
CA PRO A 561 -22.31 9.58 -0.64
C PRO A 561 -21.39 10.68 -0.10
N THR A 562 -20.56 10.32 0.88
CA THR A 562 -19.45 11.13 1.37
C THR A 562 -18.18 10.33 1.11
N PRO A 563 -17.26 10.82 0.28
CA PRO A 563 -16.00 10.13 0.03
C PRO A 563 -15.16 9.95 1.30
N HIS A 564 -14.40 8.86 1.39
CA HIS A 564 -13.64 8.49 2.59
C HIS A 564 -12.25 7.91 2.23
N PRO A 565 -11.21 8.11 3.06
CA PRO A 565 -11.16 8.98 4.24
C PRO A 565 -11.16 10.47 3.88
N ALA A 566 -11.34 11.32 4.90
CA ALA A 566 -11.12 12.76 4.75
C ALA A 566 -9.68 13.03 4.30
N LEU A 567 -9.49 14.13 3.55
CA LEU A 567 -8.20 14.55 3.03
C LEU A 567 -7.74 15.86 3.69
N PRO A 568 -6.42 16.10 3.75
CA PRO A 568 -5.87 17.42 4.06
C PRO A 568 -6.44 18.50 3.12
N PRO A 569 -6.44 19.79 3.54
CA PRO A 569 -6.72 20.91 2.64
C PRO A 569 -5.68 21.02 1.52
N GLY A 570 -5.93 21.89 0.55
CA GLY A 570 -5.04 22.15 -0.59
C GLY A 570 -4.96 20.98 -1.57
N ASP A 571 -3.91 20.94 -2.37
CA ASP A 571 -3.74 19.96 -3.46
C ASP A 571 -2.52 19.04 -3.23
N ILE A 572 -1.42 19.59 -2.70
CA ILE A 572 -0.21 18.84 -2.39
C ILE A 572 0.08 18.96 -0.90
N SER A 573 0.31 17.83 -0.23
CA SER A 573 0.55 17.80 1.21
C SER A 573 1.84 17.08 1.57
N PHE A 574 2.53 17.60 2.59
CA PHE A 574 3.72 17.04 3.20
C PHE A 574 3.37 16.65 4.63
N LEU A 575 3.20 15.36 4.85
CA LEU A 575 2.54 14.81 6.03
C LEU A 575 3.50 13.98 6.88
N ASP A 576 3.34 14.11 8.19
CA ASP A 576 3.98 13.30 9.21
C ASP A 576 3.14 12.05 9.53
N ALA A 577 1.84 12.09 9.26
CA ALA A 577 0.92 10.97 9.42
C ALA A 577 -0.23 11.05 8.41
N ILE A 578 -0.70 9.87 7.97
CA ILE A 578 -1.79 9.70 6.99
C ILE A 578 -2.95 8.91 7.61
N PRO A 579 -4.18 8.94 7.02
CA PRO A 579 -5.31 8.25 7.60
C PRO A 579 -5.28 6.73 7.34
N PRO A 580 -5.86 5.93 8.25
CA PRO A 580 -6.26 4.57 7.93
C PRO A 580 -7.47 4.58 6.97
N ILE A 581 -7.63 3.50 6.21
CA ILE A 581 -8.81 3.28 5.37
C ILE A 581 -9.70 2.21 6.00
N GLY A 582 -11.01 2.37 5.83
CA GLY A 582 -12.03 1.42 6.28
C GLY A 582 -12.30 0.31 5.28
N THR A 583 -13.48 -0.29 5.41
CA THR A 583 -13.96 -1.33 4.48
C THR A 583 -15.29 -0.94 3.86
N LYS A 584 -15.62 -1.54 2.73
CA LYS A 584 -16.91 -1.33 2.06
C LYS A 584 -17.51 -2.65 1.59
N LEU A 585 -18.84 -2.75 1.67
CA LEU A 585 -19.63 -3.85 1.15
C LEU A 585 -20.89 -3.29 0.47
N ALA A 586 -21.00 -3.47 -0.85
CA ALA A 586 -22.01 -2.87 -1.71
C ALA A 586 -22.11 -1.33 -1.51
N THR A 587 -23.21 -0.85 -0.91
CA THR A 587 -23.39 0.57 -0.56
C THR A 587 -23.06 0.87 0.90
N GLY A 588 -22.78 -0.15 1.71
CA GLY A 588 -22.45 -0.04 3.12
C GLY A 588 -20.98 0.33 3.31
N LEU A 589 -20.75 1.56 3.75
CA LEU A 589 -19.41 2.05 4.09
C LEU A 589 -19.16 1.87 5.58
N ASP A 590 -18.07 1.20 5.94
CA ASP A 590 -17.57 1.15 7.31
C ASP A 590 -16.31 2.00 7.47
N THR A 591 -16.51 3.20 7.98
CA THR A 591 -15.44 4.19 8.23
C THR A 591 -14.83 4.07 9.61
N LYS A 592 -15.27 3.12 10.46
CA LYS A 592 -14.76 2.92 11.82
C LYS A 592 -13.57 1.97 11.77
N THR A 593 -12.42 2.53 11.43
CA THR A 593 -11.20 1.79 11.17
C THR A 593 -10.64 1.10 12.41
N GLU A 594 -10.95 1.56 13.62
CA GLU A 594 -10.48 0.98 14.88
C GLU A 594 -10.85 -0.50 15.05
N GLY A 595 -11.92 -0.95 14.39
CA GLY A 595 -12.33 -2.35 14.36
C GLY A 595 -11.42 -3.26 13.52
N LEU A 596 -10.51 -2.69 12.71
CA LEU A 596 -9.62 -3.44 11.81
C LEU A 596 -8.23 -3.70 12.42
N GLY A 597 -8.01 -3.33 13.68
CA GLY A 597 -6.79 -3.62 14.43
C GLY A 597 -5.97 -2.38 14.79
N PRO A 598 -4.92 -2.54 15.60
CA PRO A 598 -4.12 -1.42 16.12
C PRO A 598 -3.57 -0.45 15.06
N GLU A 599 -3.11 -0.92 13.91
CA GLU A 599 -2.61 -0.03 12.83
C GLU A 599 -3.71 0.78 12.16
N SER A 600 -4.96 0.39 12.36
CA SER A 600 -6.14 1.05 11.81
C SER A 600 -6.73 2.10 12.75
N GLU A 601 -6.16 2.32 13.93
CA GLU A 601 -6.54 3.43 14.81
C GLU A 601 -6.15 4.78 14.22
N LEU A 602 -6.73 5.88 14.71
CA LEU A 602 -6.31 7.23 14.31
C LEU A 602 -4.89 7.55 14.81
N ASN A 603 -4.29 8.62 14.31
CA ASN A 603 -2.96 9.03 14.75
C ASN A 603 -3.05 9.74 16.10
N HIS A 604 -2.08 9.47 16.97
CA HIS A 604 -1.98 10.10 18.30
C HIS A 604 -0.68 10.91 18.37
N PRO A 605 -0.66 12.17 17.89
CA PRO A 605 0.54 13.00 17.93
C PRO A 605 1.04 13.17 19.36
N ALA A 606 2.31 12.89 19.60
CA ALA A 606 2.92 12.93 20.93
C ALA A 606 3.87 14.14 21.05
N GLY A 607 3.31 15.31 21.34
CA GLY A 607 4.09 16.53 21.57
C GLY A 607 4.47 17.29 20.29
N PRO A 608 5.45 18.21 20.39
CA PRO A 608 5.85 19.04 19.26
C PRO A 608 6.50 18.22 18.13
N LEU A 609 6.03 18.43 16.91
CA LEU A 609 6.60 17.87 15.69
C LEU A 609 7.30 18.98 14.91
N ARG A 610 8.49 18.65 14.37
CA ARG A 610 9.33 19.57 13.60
C ARG A 610 9.75 18.92 12.31
N ARG A 611 9.57 19.65 11.20
CA ARG A 611 10.03 19.18 9.91
C ARG A 611 10.68 20.29 9.10
N THR A 612 11.67 19.89 8.30
CA THR A 612 12.35 20.70 7.31
C THR A 612 12.05 20.17 5.92
N LEU A 613 11.58 21.05 5.04
CA LEU A 613 11.38 20.81 3.62
C LEU A 613 12.29 21.75 2.82
N TYR A 614 12.79 21.28 1.69
CA TYR A 614 13.57 22.06 0.74
C TYR A 614 12.85 22.09 -0.58
N PHE A 615 12.68 23.28 -1.15
CA PHE A 615 12.03 23.52 -2.43
C PHE A 615 13.05 24.12 -3.40
N TYR A 616 13.05 23.62 -4.64
CA TYR A 616 13.79 24.23 -5.73
C TYR A 616 12.87 24.38 -6.93
N PHE A 617 12.67 25.62 -7.38
CA PHE A 617 11.79 25.93 -8.51
C PHE A 617 12.64 26.06 -9.77
N GLY A 618 12.80 24.91 -10.45
CA GLY A 618 13.72 24.68 -11.57
C GLY A 618 14.37 23.28 -11.47
N LEU A 619 15.44 23.04 -12.23
CA LEU A 619 16.33 21.90 -12.04
C LEU A 619 17.67 22.37 -11.45
N PRO A 620 18.13 21.83 -10.31
CA PRO A 620 19.44 22.18 -9.74
C PRO A 620 20.57 21.85 -10.73
N GLY A 621 21.34 22.84 -11.16
CA GLY A 621 22.53 22.64 -12.01
C GLY A 621 22.26 22.38 -13.50
N ALA A 622 21.13 22.81 -14.04
CA ALA A 622 20.81 22.76 -15.47
C ALA A 622 21.35 23.95 -16.31
N ASP A 623 22.24 24.77 -15.72
CA ASP A 623 22.94 25.88 -16.40
C ASP A 623 24.33 25.50 -16.92
#